data_AF-A0A257JCU8-F1
#
_entry.id   AF-A0A257JCU8-F1
#
_cell.length_a   1.000
_cell.length_b   1.000
_cell.length_c   1.000
_cell.angle_alpha   90.00
_cell.angle_beta   90.00
_cell.angle_gamma   90.00
#
_symmetry.space_group_name_H-M   'P 1'
#
loop_
_entity.id
_entity.type
_entity.pdbx_description
1 polymer ?
#
loop_
_entity_poly.entity_id
_entity_poly.type
_entity_poly.pdbx_seq_one_letter_code
_entity_poly.pdbx_strand_id
1 'polypeptide(L)'
;NLDDGRGNVALSLNWTQRDAVTLAMRPFGLVGVASSTGAGRTGTLPAPGAGCGGPNVYADSAGGGSTTGIPTRISYMGGSGQFLDNGTLGANCSRFNFNPYNYYQTPQERYSATAIARYDINDHVEAYGRATFAATNVRQQIAPSGVFGNLFNVPLNNPFLSAQARAKIIADANLFRTGSPAVGTTPAVAPGATAGRWIDVNNNGVVDAADTLQLCIRRRTVEIGERSTT
;
A
#
# COMPACT_ATOMS: atom_id res chain seq x y z
N ASN A 1 33.55 -22.16 39.38
CA ASN A 1 34.82 -21.53 39.82
C ASN A 1 35.97 -22.38 39.35
N LEU A 2 37.10 -21.75 39.07
CA LEU A 2 38.34 -22.35 38.56
C LEU A 2 39.43 -22.22 39.63
N ASP A 3 40.41 -23.13 39.59
CA ASP A 3 41.66 -23.11 40.38
C ASP A 3 41.50 -22.59 41.81
N ASP A 4 40.72 -23.31 42.63
CA ASP A 4 40.48 -23.00 44.04
C ASP A 4 40.04 -21.56 44.34
N GLY A 5 39.33 -20.93 43.39
CA GLY A 5 38.74 -19.59 43.55
C GLY A 5 39.45 -18.49 42.77
N ARG A 6 40.58 -18.80 42.11
CA ARG A 6 41.33 -17.85 41.27
C ARG A 6 40.61 -17.46 39.98
N GLY A 7 39.49 -18.08 39.64
CA GLY A 7 38.74 -17.70 38.45
C GLY A 7 37.26 -18.05 38.48
N ASN A 8 36.50 -17.36 37.64
CA ASN A 8 35.09 -17.62 37.40
C ASN A 8 34.76 -17.45 35.93
N VAL A 9 33.93 -18.36 35.42
CA VAL A 9 33.30 -18.23 34.11
C VAL A 9 31.79 -18.34 34.32
N ALA A 10 31.06 -17.38 33.78
CA ALA A 10 29.61 -17.37 33.73
C ALA A 10 29.15 -17.32 32.28
N LEU A 11 28.25 -18.25 31.92
CA LEU A 11 27.60 -18.30 30.62
C LEU A 11 26.09 -18.10 30.81
N SER A 12 25.51 -17.18 30.05
CA SER A 12 24.07 -17.00 29.93
C SER A 12 23.67 -17.23 28.49
N LEU A 13 22.69 -18.10 28.27
CA LEU A 13 22.07 -18.34 26.97
C LEU A 13 20.59 -17.99 27.09
N ASN A 14 20.04 -17.28 26.12
CA ASN A 14 18.63 -16.95 26.09
C ASN A 14 18.06 -17.19 24.68
N TRP A 15 16.83 -17.68 24.65
CA TRP A 15 16.01 -17.75 23.46
C TRP A 15 14.65 -17.14 23.77
N THR A 16 14.16 -16.31 22.86
CA THR A 16 12.82 -15.72 22.95
C THR A 16 12.16 -15.76 21.59
N GLN A 17 10.92 -16.27 21.57
CA GLN A 17 10.04 -16.23 20.41
C GLN A 17 8.79 -15.42 20.74
N ARG A 18 8.33 -14.66 19.75
CA ARG A 18 7.12 -13.87 19.83
C ARG A 18 6.32 -14.03 18.54
N ASP A 19 5.04 -14.36 18.70
CA ASP A 19 4.13 -14.52 17.57
C ASP A 19 3.68 -13.19 16.96
N ALA A 20 3.25 -13.27 15.71
CA ALA A 20 2.68 -12.15 14.99
C ALA A 20 1.31 -11.78 15.56
N VAL A 21 1.02 -10.48 15.64
CA VAL A 21 -0.33 -9.97 15.84
C VAL A 21 -0.68 -9.12 14.64
N THR A 22 -1.51 -9.63 13.73
CA THR A 22 -2.02 -8.83 12.60
C THR A 22 -3.10 -7.86 13.07
N LEU A 23 -3.32 -6.79 12.32
CA LEU A 23 -4.42 -5.86 12.61
C LEU A 23 -5.78 -6.59 12.55
N ALA A 24 -5.91 -7.62 11.70
CA ALA A 24 -7.11 -8.45 11.62
C ALA A 24 -7.48 -9.17 12.91
N MET A 25 -6.51 -9.42 13.80
CA MET A 25 -6.74 -10.15 15.05
C MET A 25 -7.42 -9.30 16.14
N ARG A 26 -7.68 -8.01 15.88
CA ARG A 26 -8.38 -7.14 16.82
C ARG A 26 -9.50 -6.41 16.09
N PRO A 27 -10.70 -6.28 16.68
CA PRO A 27 -11.80 -5.52 16.06
C PRO A 27 -11.36 -4.13 15.61
N PHE A 28 -10.66 -3.38 16.47
CA PHE A 28 -10.14 -2.05 16.15
C PHE A 28 -9.16 -2.01 14.95
N GLY A 29 -8.49 -3.13 14.65
CA GLY A 29 -7.54 -3.23 13.55
C GLY A 29 -8.13 -3.76 12.26
N LEU A 30 -9.39 -4.22 12.22
CA LEU A 30 -9.98 -4.81 11.02
C LEU A 30 -10.05 -3.83 9.84
N VAL A 31 -10.23 -2.54 10.11
CA VAL A 31 -10.39 -1.48 9.11
C VAL A 31 -9.56 -0.26 9.48
N GLY A 32 -9.14 0.51 8.47
CA GLY A 32 -8.44 1.77 8.70
C GLY A 32 -9.35 2.81 9.36
N VAL A 33 -8.84 3.50 10.38
CA VAL A 33 -9.56 4.62 11.02
C VAL A 33 -9.28 5.90 10.25
N ALA A 34 -10.33 6.53 9.72
CA ALA A 34 -10.21 7.84 9.06
C ALA A 34 -9.87 8.93 10.10
N SER A 35 -8.72 9.59 9.98
CA SER A 35 -8.28 10.60 10.96
C SER A 35 -9.20 11.82 11.04
N SER A 36 -9.89 12.17 9.96
CA SER A 36 -10.78 13.34 9.89
C SER A 36 -12.18 13.10 10.47
N THR A 37 -12.69 11.86 10.41
CA THR A 37 -14.08 11.55 10.80
C THR A 37 -14.17 10.52 11.94
N GLY A 38 -13.09 9.80 12.23
CA GLY A 38 -13.09 8.67 13.15
C GLY A 38 -13.82 7.43 12.61
N ALA A 39 -14.27 7.43 11.36
CA ALA A 39 -14.89 6.26 10.75
C ALA A 39 -13.95 5.05 10.81
N GLY A 40 -14.49 3.88 11.14
CA GLY A 40 -13.73 2.63 11.29
C GLY A 40 -13.29 2.31 12.72
N ARG A 41 -13.50 3.21 13.70
CA ARG A 41 -13.16 2.98 15.12
C ARG A 41 -13.81 1.74 15.73
N THR A 42 -14.99 1.35 15.25
CA THR A 42 -15.72 0.17 15.70
C THR A 42 -15.24 -1.13 15.05
N GLY A 43 -14.25 -1.07 14.16
CA GLY A 43 -13.76 -2.24 13.42
C GLY A 43 -14.58 -2.62 12.19
N THR A 44 -15.58 -1.81 11.84
CA THR A 44 -16.51 -2.08 10.74
C THR A 44 -16.68 -0.85 9.87
N LEU A 45 -16.83 -1.08 8.56
CA LEU A 45 -17.16 -0.05 7.57
C LEU A 45 -18.24 -0.58 6.63
N PRO A 46 -19.12 0.30 6.09
CA PRO A 46 -20.15 -0.09 5.16
C PRO A 46 -19.57 -0.76 3.91
N ALA A 47 -20.22 -1.83 3.46
CA ALA A 47 -19.87 -2.50 2.20
C ALA A 47 -20.00 -1.53 1.00
N PRO A 48 -19.22 -1.73 -0.07
CA PRO A 48 -19.36 -0.92 -1.28
C PRO A 48 -20.75 -1.10 -1.91
N GLY A 49 -21.19 -0.10 -2.68
CA GLY A 49 -22.41 -0.20 -3.47
C GLY A 49 -22.33 -1.26 -4.58
N ALA A 50 -23.47 -1.53 -5.22
CA ALA A 50 -23.56 -2.50 -6.32
C ALA A 50 -22.59 -2.15 -7.47
N GLY A 51 -21.91 -3.17 -8.00
CA GLY A 51 -20.92 -2.99 -9.08
C GLY A 51 -19.57 -2.43 -8.64
N CYS A 52 -19.37 -2.17 -7.35
CA CYS A 52 -18.12 -1.65 -6.78
C CYS A 52 -17.37 -2.68 -5.94
N GLY A 53 -17.72 -3.95 -6.11
CA GLY A 53 -17.20 -5.06 -5.34
C GLY A 53 -15.73 -5.33 -5.66
N GLY A 54 -15.00 -5.82 -4.68
CA GLY A 54 -13.62 -6.20 -4.88
C GLY A 54 -13.03 -6.86 -3.65
N PRO A 55 -11.84 -7.47 -3.75
CA PRO A 55 -11.23 -8.17 -2.63
C PRO A 55 -10.91 -7.19 -1.50
N ASN A 56 -11.52 -7.41 -0.34
CA ASN A 56 -11.28 -6.64 0.89
C ASN A 56 -11.45 -5.12 0.68
N VAL A 57 -12.61 -4.70 0.18
CA VAL A 57 -12.96 -3.28 -0.02
C VAL A 57 -14.20 -2.87 0.77
N TYR A 58 -14.35 -1.57 1.00
CA TYR A 58 -15.52 -0.97 1.64
C TYR A 58 -15.92 0.33 0.92
N ALA A 59 -17.09 0.89 1.23
CA ALA A 59 -17.62 2.07 0.56
C ALA A 59 -16.68 3.29 0.62
N ASP A 60 -16.52 4.00 -0.49
CA ASP A 60 -15.65 5.18 -0.56
C ASP A 60 -16.05 6.28 0.45
N SER A 61 -17.37 6.42 0.70
CA SER A 61 -17.94 7.38 1.65
C SER A 61 -17.47 7.18 3.09
N ALA A 62 -17.04 5.97 3.44
CA ALA A 62 -16.59 5.66 4.79
C ALA A 62 -15.23 6.31 5.13
N GLY A 63 -14.47 6.74 4.12
CA GLY A 63 -13.14 7.29 4.32
C GLY A 63 -12.12 6.29 4.87
N GLY A 64 -10.89 6.73 5.10
CA GLY A 64 -9.78 5.82 5.42
C GLY A 64 -9.42 4.92 4.23
N GLY A 65 -8.43 4.02 4.39
CA GLY A 65 -8.10 3.02 3.37
C GLY A 65 -7.44 3.59 2.12
N SER A 66 -7.21 2.74 1.12
CA SER A 66 -6.46 3.11 -0.07
C SER A 66 -7.34 3.28 -1.30
N THR A 67 -7.09 4.35 -2.05
CA THR A 67 -7.66 4.57 -3.39
C THR A 67 -7.01 3.68 -4.46
N THR A 68 -5.87 3.05 -4.15
CA THR A 68 -5.32 1.94 -4.94
C THR A 68 -6.02 0.66 -4.55
N GLY A 69 -7.02 0.28 -5.36
CA GLY A 69 -7.89 -0.87 -5.11
C GLY A 69 -8.24 -1.64 -6.38
N ILE A 70 -9.08 -2.65 -6.20
CA ILE A 70 -9.86 -3.28 -7.26
C ILE A 70 -11.31 -3.14 -6.81
N PRO A 71 -12.21 -2.57 -7.62
CA PRO A 71 -12.02 -2.17 -9.01
C PRO A 71 -11.08 -0.98 -9.18
N THR A 72 -10.40 -0.91 -10.33
CA THR A 72 -9.36 0.09 -10.63
C THR A 72 -9.92 1.51 -10.63
N ARG A 73 -9.21 2.44 -9.99
CA ARG A 73 -9.48 3.87 -10.11
C ARG A 73 -8.59 4.50 -11.16
N ILE A 74 -9.12 5.50 -11.86
CA ILE A 74 -8.37 6.31 -12.80
C ILE A 74 -8.63 7.80 -12.55
N SER A 75 -7.63 8.62 -12.84
CA SER A 75 -7.83 10.04 -13.11
C SER A 75 -7.14 10.40 -14.42
N TYR A 76 -7.66 11.41 -15.10
CA TYR A 76 -7.23 11.80 -16.43
C TYR A 76 -7.57 13.27 -16.66
N MET A 77 -7.14 13.80 -17.80
CA MET A 77 -7.45 15.17 -18.18
C MET A 77 -8.98 15.36 -18.25
N GLY A 78 -9.52 16.22 -17.38
CA GLY A 78 -10.95 16.53 -17.35
C GLY A 78 -11.82 15.61 -16.49
N GLY A 79 -11.28 14.53 -15.91
CA GLY A 79 -12.12 13.63 -15.11
C GLY A 79 -11.38 12.64 -14.24
N SER A 80 -12.15 11.94 -13.42
CA SER A 80 -11.71 10.80 -12.62
C SER A 80 -12.88 9.88 -12.35
N GLY A 81 -12.57 8.64 -11.98
CA GLY A 81 -13.60 7.65 -11.67
C GLY A 81 -13.03 6.30 -11.27
N GLN A 82 -13.94 5.37 -11.04
CA GLN A 82 -13.65 3.99 -10.74
C GLN A 82 -14.40 3.10 -11.72
N PHE A 83 -13.74 2.08 -12.25
CA PHE A 83 -14.42 1.08 -13.05
C PHE A 83 -15.38 0.28 -12.17
N LEU A 84 -16.53 -0.09 -12.73
CA LEU A 84 -17.49 -0.98 -12.10
C LEU A 84 -17.31 -2.40 -12.63
N ASP A 85 -17.94 -3.38 -11.98
CA ASP A 85 -17.87 -4.81 -12.34
C ASP A 85 -18.32 -5.09 -13.79
N ASN A 86 -19.18 -4.22 -14.34
CA ASN A 86 -19.65 -4.29 -15.73
C ASN A 86 -18.71 -3.57 -16.74
N GLY A 87 -17.55 -3.08 -16.30
CA GLY A 87 -16.58 -2.36 -17.12
C GLY A 87 -16.94 -0.90 -17.44
N THR A 88 -18.06 -0.38 -16.93
CA THR A 88 -18.39 1.06 -17.06
C THR A 88 -17.56 1.89 -16.09
N LEU A 89 -17.32 3.15 -16.42
CA LEU A 89 -16.64 4.11 -15.56
C LEU A 89 -17.67 4.94 -14.80
N GLY A 90 -17.68 4.80 -13.48
CA GLY A 90 -18.55 5.51 -12.55
C GLY A 90 -17.78 6.42 -11.58
N ALA A 91 -18.51 7.01 -10.64
CA ALA A 91 -17.90 7.72 -9.52
C ALA A 91 -17.10 6.75 -8.64
N ASN A 92 -16.10 7.28 -7.91
CA ASN A 92 -15.39 6.51 -6.91
C ASN A 92 -16.36 5.96 -5.86
N CYS A 93 -16.30 4.66 -5.61
CA CYS A 93 -17.31 3.97 -4.81
C CYS A 93 -16.76 2.92 -3.85
N SER A 94 -15.51 2.47 -3.99
CA SER A 94 -14.90 1.54 -3.04
C SER A 94 -13.41 1.74 -2.81
N ARG A 95 -12.95 1.57 -1.57
CA ARG A 95 -11.54 1.68 -1.16
C ARG A 95 -11.02 0.35 -0.67
N PHE A 96 -9.73 0.10 -0.95
CA PHE A 96 -9.07 -1.11 -0.48
C PHE A 96 -8.69 -1.01 1.00
N ASN A 97 -9.08 -2.04 1.74
CA ASN A 97 -8.73 -2.22 3.14
C ASN A 97 -7.39 -2.95 3.26
N PHE A 98 -6.33 -2.19 3.49
CA PHE A 98 -4.99 -2.76 3.67
C PHE A 98 -4.74 -3.30 5.08
N ASN A 99 -5.62 -3.00 6.04
CA ASN A 99 -5.35 -3.28 7.45
C ASN A 99 -5.16 -4.77 7.76
N PRO A 100 -6.03 -5.69 7.30
CA PRO A 100 -5.95 -7.09 7.72
C PRO A 100 -4.60 -7.77 7.46
N TYR A 101 -3.84 -7.27 6.47
CA TYR A 101 -2.54 -7.80 6.07
C TYR A 101 -1.35 -7.29 6.91
N ASN A 102 -1.53 -6.20 7.66
CA ASN A 102 -0.43 -5.54 8.38
C ASN A 102 -0.35 -6.02 9.84
N TYR A 103 0.77 -5.77 10.50
CA TYR A 103 1.01 -6.15 11.90
C TYR A 103 0.78 -5.00 12.89
N TYR A 104 0.18 -5.30 14.05
CA TYR A 104 0.43 -4.57 15.30
C TYR A 104 1.78 -4.96 15.89
N GLN A 105 2.12 -6.23 15.77
CA GLN A 105 3.36 -6.81 16.30
C GLN A 105 3.93 -7.77 15.27
N THR A 106 5.17 -7.52 14.85
CA THR A 106 5.90 -8.46 14.00
C THR A 106 6.30 -9.69 14.80
N PRO A 107 6.27 -10.87 14.17
CA PRO A 107 6.85 -12.06 14.77
C PRO A 107 8.37 -11.85 14.91
N GLN A 108 8.95 -12.39 15.97
CA GLN A 108 10.37 -12.26 16.26
C GLN A 108 10.89 -13.53 16.89
N GLU A 109 12.07 -13.94 16.45
CA GLU A 109 12.88 -14.95 17.10
C GLU A 109 14.25 -14.37 17.42
N ARG A 110 14.70 -14.53 18.67
CA ARG A 110 15.98 -14.00 19.13
C ARG A 110 16.74 -15.02 19.94
N TYR A 111 18.00 -15.20 19.58
CA TYR A 111 19.00 -15.93 20.35
C TYR A 111 19.99 -14.93 20.92
N SER A 112 20.36 -15.06 22.19
CA SER A 112 21.49 -14.33 22.75
C SER A 112 22.35 -15.20 23.65
N ALA A 113 23.64 -14.90 23.67
CA ALA A 113 24.62 -15.56 24.53
C ALA A 113 25.55 -14.51 25.12
N THR A 114 25.87 -14.65 26.41
CA THR A 114 26.88 -13.82 27.08
C THR A 114 27.80 -14.72 27.87
N ALA A 115 29.09 -14.64 27.62
CA ALA A 115 30.13 -15.30 28.40
C ALA A 115 30.97 -14.22 29.08
N ILE A 116 31.16 -14.33 30.39
CA ILE A 116 32.07 -13.49 31.17
C ILE A 116 33.04 -14.42 31.87
N ALA A 117 34.33 -14.11 31.77
CA ALA A 117 35.40 -14.85 32.42
C ALA A 117 36.34 -13.89 33.13
N ARG A 118 36.81 -14.30 34.31
CA ARG A 118 37.94 -13.66 35.01
C ARG A 118 38.86 -14.73 35.58
N TYR A 119 40.15 -14.43 35.62
CA TYR A 119 41.18 -15.32 36.14
C TYR A 119 42.37 -14.51 36.69
N ASP A 120 42.72 -14.78 37.95
CA ASP A 120 43.87 -14.22 38.64
C ASP A 120 45.12 -15.00 38.24
N ILE A 121 45.96 -14.42 37.38
CA ILE A 121 47.24 -15.02 36.95
C ILE A 121 48.21 -15.10 38.13
N ASN A 122 48.20 -14.08 39.00
CA ASN A 122 48.82 -14.04 40.32
C ASN A 122 48.13 -12.95 41.17
N ASP A 123 48.60 -12.74 42.40
CA ASP A 123 48.03 -11.77 43.36
C ASP A 123 48.06 -10.30 42.88
N HIS A 124 48.70 -10.01 41.75
CA HIS A 124 48.89 -8.67 41.21
C HIS A 124 48.36 -8.51 39.77
N VAL A 125 47.89 -9.58 39.11
CA VAL A 125 47.50 -9.57 37.69
C VAL A 125 46.23 -10.41 37.47
N GLU A 126 45.14 -9.75 37.08
CA GLU A 126 43.88 -10.37 36.66
C GLU A 126 43.72 -10.27 35.13
N ALA A 127 43.33 -11.37 34.48
CA ALA A 127 42.84 -11.37 33.11
C ALA A 127 41.32 -11.54 33.11
N TYR A 128 40.61 -10.70 32.36
CA TYR A 128 39.16 -10.78 32.22
C TYR A 128 38.73 -10.64 30.76
N GLY A 129 37.57 -11.21 30.44
CA GLY A 129 37.00 -11.18 29.11
C GLY A 129 35.49 -11.26 29.13
N ARG A 130 34.85 -10.58 28.17
CA ARG A 130 33.41 -10.69 27.94
C ARG A 130 33.15 -10.85 26.44
N ALA A 131 32.34 -11.84 26.10
CA ALA A 131 31.80 -12.04 24.77
C ALA A 131 30.27 -12.00 24.83
N THR A 132 29.65 -11.29 23.89
CA THR A 132 28.20 -11.21 23.76
C THR A 132 27.80 -11.46 22.32
N PHE A 133 26.78 -12.27 22.11
CA PHE A 133 26.19 -12.58 20.81
C PHE A 133 24.68 -12.32 20.87
N ALA A 134 24.13 -11.76 19.80
CA ALA A 134 22.69 -11.68 19.61
C ALA A 134 22.36 -11.84 18.13
N ALA A 135 21.43 -12.73 17.82
CA ALA A 135 20.83 -12.88 16.50
C ALA A 135 19.32 -12.69 16.63
N THR A 136 18.75 -11.82 15.82
CA THR A 136 17.31 -11.53 15.81
C THR A 136 16.79 -11.67 14.39
N ASN A 137 15.78 -12.52 14.20
CA ASN A 137 15.05 -12.69 12.96
C ASN A 137 13.64 -12.08 13.12
N VAL A 138 13.22 -11.26 12.15
CA VAL A 138 11.92 -10.58 12.17
C VAL A 138 11.33 -10.63 10.77
N ARG A 139 10.18 -11.29 10.62
CA ARG A 139 9.41 -11.21 9.38
C ARG A 139 8.59 -9.92 9.35
N GLN A 140 8.84 -9.09 8.36
CA GLN A 140 8.00 -7.93 8.05
C GLN A 140 6.99 -8.29 6.97
N GLN A 141 5.81 -7.68 7.03
CA GLN A 141 4.77 -7.85 6.03
C GLN A 141 3.94 -6.58 5.90
N ILE A 142 3.57 -6.28 4.66
CA ILE A 142 2.61 -5.25 4.33
C ILE A 142 1.62 -5.74 3.27
N ALA A 143 0.47 -5.07 3.20
CA ALA A 143 -0.57 -5.36 2.22
C ALA A 143 -0.05 -5.43 0.76
N PRO A 144 -0.78 -6.14 -0.12
CA PRO A 144 -0.39 -6.34 -1.51
C PRO A 144 0.02 -5.05 -2.23
N SER A 145 0.97 -5.15 -3.16
CA SER A 145 1.42 -4.01 -3.96
C SER A 145 0.35 -3.55 -4.96
N GLY A 146 0.71 -2.59 -5.81
CA GLY A 146 -0.15 -2.14 -6.89
C GLY A 146 0.51 -1.05 -7.73
N VAL A 147 -0.27 -0.52 -8.66
CA VAL A 147 0.01 0.71 -9.38
C VAL A 147 -0.57 1.85 -8.54
N PHE A 148 0.27 2.78 -8.08
CA PHE A 148 -0.07 3.79 -7.06
C PHE A 148 -0.26 5.18 -7.66
N GLY A 149 -1.07 5.28 -8.72
CA GLY A 149 -1.30 6.55 -9.41
C GLY A 149 -0.20 6.89 -10.41
N ASN A 150 0.48 5.86 -10.93
CA ASN A 150 1.44 6.03 -12.02
C ASN A 150 0.69 6.46 -13.29
N LEU A 151 1.36 7.26 -14.11
CA LEU A 151 0.83 7.78 -15.38
C LEU A 151 1.14 6.80 -16.51
N PHE A 152 0.14 6.48 -17.31
CA PHE A 152 0.27 5.65 -18.49
C PHE A 152 -0.39 6.34 -19.67
N ASN A 153 0.26 6.27 -20.82
CA ASN A 153 -0.33 6.66 -22.09
C ASN A 153 -1.21 5.50 -22.57
N VAL A 154 -2.53 5.71 -22.58
CA VAL A 154 -3.53 4.70 -22.92
C VAL A 154 -4.19 5.07 -24.24
N PRO A 155 -4.08 4.23 -25.29
CA PRO A 155 -4.82 4.42 -26.53
C PRO A 155 -6.33 4.41 -26.27
N LEU A 156 -7.07 5.40 -26.77
CA LEU A 156 -8.51 5.49 -26.56
C LEU A 156 -9.28 4.44 -27.39
N ASN A 157 -8.67 3.86 -28.42
CA ASN A 157 -9.17 2.68 -29.12
C ASN A 157 -8.94 1.34 -28.39
N ASN A 158 -8.41 1.36 -27.17
CA ASN A 158 -8.14 0.14 -26.40
C ASN A 158 -9.41 -0.74 -26.26
N PRO A 159 -9.39 -2.01 -26.71
CA PRO A 159 -10.54 -2.90 -26.68
C PRO A 159 -10.97 -3.30 -25.26
N PHE A 160 -10.13 -3.11 -24.26
CA PHE A 160 -10.46 -3.33 -22.85
C PHE A 160 -11.23 -2.16 -22.21
N LEU A 161 -11.34 -1.02 -22.88
CA LEU A 161 -12.25 0.05 -22.47
C LEU A 161 -13.66 -0.24 -22.99
N SER A 162 -14.64 -0.28 -22.08
CA SER A 162 -16.04 -0.33 -22.50
C SER A 162 -16.40 0.91 -23.34
N ALA A 163 -17.38 0.76 -24.23
CA ALA A 163 -17.86 1.85 -25.05
C ALA A 163 -18.29 3.07 -24.20
N GLN A 164 -18.94 2.82 -23.06
CA GLN A 164 -19.34 3.87 -22.12
C GLN A 164 -18.14 4.56 -21.47
N ALA A 165 -17.14 3.80 -21.00
CA ALA A 165 -15.98 4.38 -20.34
C ALA A 165 -15.17 5.25 -21.32
N ARG A 166 -14.98 4.76 -22.54
CA ARG A 166 -14.31 5.50 -23.62
C ARG A 166 -15.05 6.80 -23.95
N ALA A 167 -16.37 6.72 -24.19
CA ALA A 167 -17.17 7.90 -24.51
C ALA A 167 -17.12 8.95 -23.40
N LYS A 168 -17.19 8.52 -22.14
CA LYS A 168 -17.06 9.40 -20.98
C LYS A 168 -15.68 10.08 -20.93
N ILE A 169 -14.60 9.31 -21.06
CA ILE A 169 -13.22 9.84 -21.01
C ILE A 169 -13.02 10.89 -22.12
N ILE A 170 -13.46 10.59 -23.35
CA ILE A 170 -13.37 11.50 -24.50
C ILE A 170 -14.16 12.80 -24.25
N ALA A 171 -15.39 12.69 -23.74
CA ALA A 171 -16.23 13.85 -23.47
C ALA A 171 -15.61 14.76 -22.40
N ASP A 172 -15.19 14.18 -21.27
CA ASP A 172 -14.54 14.90 -20.16
C ASP A 172 -13.24 15.58 -20.63
N ALA A 173 -12.41 14.88 -21.43
CA ALA A 173 -11.15 15.40 -21.93
C ALA A 173 -11.35 16.57 -22.91
N ASN A 174 -12.36 16.50 -23.78
CA ASN A 174 -12.68 17.61 -24.67
C ASN A 174 -13.20 18.85 -23.92
N LEU A 175 -14.04 18.66 -22.90
CA LEU A 175 -14.50 19.77 -22.05
C LEU A 175 -13.31 20.47 -21.39
N PHE A 176 -12.38 19.70 -20.82
CA PHE A 176 -11.17 20.25 -20.22
C PHE A 176 -10.27 20.96 -21.23
N ARG A 177 -10.09 20.36 -22.42
CA ARG A 177 -9.31 20.96 -23.52
C ARG A 177 -9.84 22.35 -23.89
N THR A 178 -11.17 22.54 -23.86
CA THR A 178 -11.82 23.84 -24.12
C THR A 178 -11.87 24.79 -22.92
N GLY A 179 -11.19 24.47 -21.81
CA GLY A 179 -11.06 25.35 -20.65
C GLY A 179 -12.07 25.11 -19.54
N SER A 180 -12.88 24.05 -19.60
CA SER A 180 -13.72 23.67 -18.45
C SER A 180 -12.87 23.11 -17.30
N PRO A 181 -13.22 23.38 -16.02
CA PRO A 181 -12.47 22.88 -14.89
C PRO A 181 -12.29 21.37 -14.89
N ALA A 182 -11.08 20.90 -14.55
CA ALA A 182 -10.84 19.48 -14.30
C ALA A 182 -11.52 19.03 -13.00
N VAL A 183 -12.13 17.85 -13.02
CA VAL A 183 -12.56 17.15 -11.81
C VAL A 183 -11.57 16.03 -11.50
N GLY A 184 -10.77 16.20 -10.44
CA GLY A 184 -9.93 15.12 -9.90
C GLY A 184 -8.67 14.77 -10.69
N THR A 185 -8.08 15.71 -11.44
CA THR A 185 -6.79 15.50 -12.11
C THR A 185 -5.68 15.22 -11.09
N THR A 186 -4.78 14.29 -11.40
CA THR A 186 -3.55 14.09 -10.62
C THR A 186 -2.37 13.88 -11.57
N PRO A 187 -1.39 14.81 -11.60
CA PRO A 187 -1.33 16.09 -10.88
C PRO A 187 -2.45 17.07 -11.29
N ALA A 188 -2.86 17.93 -10.36
CA ALA A 188 -3.78 19.02 -10.66
C ALA A 188 -3.11 20.03 -11.61
N VAL A 189 -3.82 20.45 -12.66
CA VAL A 189 -3.34 21.41 -13.66
C VAL A 189 -4.47 22.37 -14.03
N ALA A 190 -4.10 23.58 -14.44
CA ALA A 190 -5.06 24.60 -14.87
C ALA A 190 -5.90 24.10 -16.06
N PRO A 191 -7.18 24.49 -16.16
CA PRO A 191 -8.03 24.14 -17.30
C PRO A 191 -7.39 24.53 -18.64
N GLY A 192 -7.53 23.67 -19.66
CA GLY A 192 -6.89 23.86 -20.96
C GLY A 192 -5.39 23.50 -21.04
N ALA A 193 -4.72 23.20 -19.92
CA ALA A 193 -3.32 22.77 -19.92
C ALA A 193 -3.19 21.29 -20.36
N THR A 194 -3.13 21.06 -21.66
CA THR A 194 -3.14 19.72 -22.30
C THR A 194 -1.74 19.15 -22.55
N ALA A 195 -0.69 19.97 -22.44
CA ALA A 195 0.68 19.60 -22.77
C ALA A 195 1.12 18.34 -21.98
N GLY A 196 1.52 17.29 -22.71
CA GLY A 196 1.98 16.03 -22.13
C GLY A 196 0.88 15.14 -21.52
N ARG A 197 -0.41 15.47 -21.71
CA ARG A 197 -1.57 14.71 -21.19
C ARG A 197 -2.38 14.00 -22.27
N TRP A 198 -2.19 14.39 -23.52
CA TRP A 198 -2.87 13.86 -24.68
C TRP A 198 -1.90 13.90 -25.85
N ILE A 199 -1.97 12.88 -26.70
CA ILE A 199 -1.26 12.79 -27.97
C ILE A 199 -2.36 12.75 -29.04
N ASP A 200 -2.49 13.86 -29.75
CA ASP A 200 -3.31 13.97 -30.96
C ASP A 200 -2.61 13.21 -32.08
N VAL A 201 -3.09 12.00 -32.38
CA VAL A 201 -2.42 11.10 -33.33
C VAL A 201 -2.78 11.45 -34.76
N ASN A 202 -3.98 12.01 -34.97
CA ASN A 202 -4.51 12.33 -36.29
C ASN A 202 -4.46 13.83 -36.62
N ASN A 203 -3.92 14.66 -35.72
CA ASN A 203 -3.75 16.11 -35.83
C ASN A 203 -5.06 16.87 -36.10
N ASN A 204 -6.19 16.40 -35.58
CA ASN A 204 -7.49 17.04 -35.81
C ASN A 204 -7.86 18.08 -34.73
N GLY A 205 -7.07 18.21 -33.67
CA GLY A 205 -7.29 19.17 -32.58
C GLY A 205 -8.42 18.82 -31.62
N VAL A 206 -8.94 17.59 -31.66
CA VAL A 206 -10.06 17.10 -30.84
C VAL A 206 -9.69 15.75 -30.24
N VAL A 207 -9.99 15.53 -28.95
CA VAL A 207 -9.74 14.22 -28.35
C VAL A 207 -10.73 13.22 -28.93
N ASP A 208 -10.26 12.15 -29.57
CA ASP A 208 -11.11 11.09 -30.11
C ASP A 208 -10.53 9.68 -29.91
N ALA A 209 -11.17 8.66 -30.50
CA ALA A 209 -10.76 7.27 -30.31
C ALA A 209 -9.41 6.91 -30.96
N ALA A 210 -8.93 7.67 -31.95
CA ALA A 210 -7.63 7.45 -32.59
C ALA A 210 -6.46 7.90 -31.69
N ASP A 211 -6.74 8.69 -30.67
CA ASP A 211 -5.74 9.33 -29.85
C ASP A 211 -5.28 8.49 -28.65
N THR A 212 -4.23 9.00 -28.00
CA THR A 212 -3.73 8.46 -26.74
C THR A 212 -3.89 9.48 -25.62
N LEU A 213 -4.46 9.06 -24.50
CA LEU A 213 -4.66 9.91 -23.33
C LEU A 213 -3.85 9.39 -22.15
N GLN A 214 -3.25 10.30 -21.39
CA GLN A 214 -2.55 9.96 -20.18
C GLN A 214 -3.54 9.71 -19.03
N LEU A 215 -3.58 8.48 -18.54
CA LEU A 215 -4.37 8.08 -17.38
C LEU A 215 -3.44 7.85 -16.18
N CYS A 216 -3.80 8.44 -15.05
CA CYS A 216 -3.26 8.11 -13.74
C CYS A 216 -4.02 6.89 -13.20
N ILE A 217 -3.36 5.72 -13.16
CA ILE A 217 -4.00 4.45 -12.82
C ILE A 217 -3.69 4.07 -11.37
N ARG A 218 -4.72 3.69 -10.62
CA ARG A 218 -4.64 3.21 -9.23
C ARG A 218 -5.30 1.84 -9.13
N ARG A 219 -4.48 0.79 -9.26
CA ARG A 219 -4.92 -0.62 -9.21
C ARG A 219 -4.11 -1.40 -8.18
N ARG A 220 -4.79 -2.15 -7.30
CA ARG A 220 -4.15 -3.11 -6.39
C ARG A 220 -3.81 -4.41 -7.12
N THR A 221 -2.70 -5.06 -6.82
CA THR A 221 -2.33 -6.39 -7.35
C THR A 221 -2.50 -7.46 -6.27
N VAL A 222 -3.75 -7.71 -5.88
CA VAL A 222 -4.09 -8.69 -4.81
C VAL A 222 -3.70 -10.12 -5.19
N GLU A 223 -3.63 -10.41 -6.48
CA GLU A 223 -3.21 -11.68 -7.07
C GLU A 223 -1.77 -12.08 -6.75
N ILE A 224 -0.92 -11.11 -6.35
CA ILE A 224 0.50 -11.34 -5.98
C ILE A 224 0.63 -11.57 -4.46
N GLY A 225 -0.44 -11.37 -3.69
CA GLY A 225 -0.44 -11.53 -2.25
C GLY A 225 0.32 -10.42 -1.52
N GLU A 226 0.58 -10.67 -0.24
CA GLU A 226 1.25 -9.75 0.68
C GLU A 226 2.73 -9.61 0.31
N ARG A 227 3.32 -8.46 0.65
CA ARG A 227 4.77 -8.26 0.51
C ARG A 227 5.42 -8.58 1.84
N SER A 228 6.15 -9.70 1.91
CA SER A 228 6.89 -10.11 3.09
C SER A 228 8.40 -10.13 2.86
N THR A 229 9.18 -9.83 3.91
CA THR A 229 10.64 -10.02 3.96
C THR A 229 11.04 -10.59 5.32
N THR A 230 12.11 -11.37 5.36
CA THR A 230 12.73 -11.92 6.58
C THR A 230 14.06 -11.26 6.84
#